data_AF-A0A534Q8E1-F1
#
_entry.id   AF-A0A534Q8E1-F1
#
_cell.length_a   1.000
_cell.length_b   1.000
_cell.length_c   1.000
_cell.angle_alpha   90.00
_cell.angle_beta   90.00
_cell.angle_gamma   90.00
#
_symmetry.space_group_name_H-M   'P 1'
#
loop_
_entity.id
_entity.type
_entity.pdbx_description
1 polymer ?
#
loop_
_entity_poly.entity_id
_entity_poly.type
_entity_poly.pdbx_seq_one_letter_code
_entity_poly.pdbx_strand_id
1 'polypeptide(L)'
;MGAGERPRHGLHVHRHPAEPDGGIPRRAALRARHGRARGRPEAGHQPRRLRAGRRPHRHAGRGRVRGRDGRDRAPQVPAGVILDLHLHSELSDDSRAPVEAYLKVLQRKRAERPLDGIVLTEHRQFDLGRDYRALEDRYGFLILNAAEVETDYGHVLVYGVNPDILARFDFTDVRLPAQEVVTEVARLGGVALPCHPGRPTVGLCDHYERKPPLDGVVAVEALNGGSRKGEDARVAELIQRFGYRAYGGSDSHLVSFVGVCATEFEARIRSTDDLVRELAGGRYRPVDFRHRRGNA
;
A
#
# COMPACT_ATOMS: atom_id res chain seq x y z
N MET A 1 48.79 -61.28 6.77
CA MET A 1 49.37 -60.01 6.26
C MET A 1 48.49 -58.89 6.82
N GLY A 2 48.67 -58.44 8.07
CA GLY A 2 49.67 -57.45 8.52
C GLY A 2 49.15 -56.04 8.17
N ALA A 3 48.26 -55.41 8.95
CA ALA A 3 48.41 -54.71 10.25
C ALA A 3 49.00 -53.28 10.16
N GLY A 4 48.28 -52.30 10.74
CA GLY A 4 48.77 -51.04 11.36
C GLY A 4 49.30 -49.94 10.42
N GLU A 5 49.40 -48.65 10.75
CA GLU A 5 49.16 -47.84 11.96
C GLU A 5 49.18 -46.35 11.51
N ARG A 6 48.59 -45.44 12.31
CA ARG A 6 48.83 -43.96 12.30
C ARG A 6 50.04 -43.64 13.23
N PRO A 7 50.39 -42.37 13.57
CA PRO A 7 50.77 -41.13 12.84
C PRO A 7 52.12 -40.53 13.38
N ARG A 8 52.37 -39.21 13.16
CA ARG A 8 53.39 -38.24 13.70
C ARG A 8 54.40 -37.80 12.61
N HIS A 9 54.85 -36.55 12.43
CA HIS A 9 55.11 -35.39 13.30
C HIS A 9 54.91 -34.06 12.53
N GLY A 10 54.62 -32.97 13.25
CA GLY A 10 54.52 -31.61 12.69
C GLY A 10 55.82 -30.80 12.73
N LEU A 11 55.77 -29.60 12.14
CA LEU A 11 56.59 -28.45 12.56
C LEU A 11 55.91 -27.13 12.14
N HIS A 12 55.77 -26.21 13.10
CA HIS A 12 55.30 -24.84 12.94
C HIS A 12 56.41 -23.94 12.37
N VAL A 13 56.05 -23.00 11.49
CA VAL A 13 56.75 -21.70 11.38
C VAL A 13 55.71 -20.59 11.18
N HIS A 14 55.78 -19.60 12.07
CA HIS A 14 55.01 -18.35 12.08
C HIS A 14 55.27 -17.47 10.85
N ARG A 15 54.21 -16.82 10.32
CA ARG A 15 54.31 -15.49 9.71
C ARG A 15 53.10 -14.63 10.08
N HIS A 16 53.41 -13.39 10.44
CA HIS A 16 52.54 -12.32 10.92
C HIS A 16 51.40 -11.94 9.94
N PRO A 17 50.29 -11.39 10.46
CA PRO A 17 49.26 -10.74 9.65
C PRO A 17 49.69 -9.32 9.25
N ALA A 18 49.31 -8.92 8.04
CA ALA A 18 49.42 -7.56 7.54
C ALA A 18 48.18 -6.75 7.96
N GLU A 19 48.41 -5.59 8.57
CA GLU A 19 47.42 -4.53 8.75
C GLU A 19 47.07 -3.88 7.41
N PRO A 20 45.88 -3.27 7.31
CA PRO A 20 45.73 -2.05 6.53
C PRO A 20 45.22 -0.90 7.40
N ASP A 21 46.10 0.09 7.54
CA ASP A 21 45.82 1.44 8.01
C ASP A 21 45.20 2.25 6.85
N GLY A 22 44.17 3.08 7.10
CA GLY A 22 43.52 3.79 6.00
C GLY A 22 42.27 4.64 6.27
N GLY A 23 42.34 5.55 7.23
CA GLY A 23 41.72 6.90 7.22
C GLY A 23 40.29 7.13 6.70
N ILE A 24 39.36 7.38 7.63
CA ILE A 24 38.06 8.05 7.36
C ILE A 24 38.18 9.54 7.68
N PRO A 25 37.90 10.48 6.75
CA PRO A 25 37.79 11.89 7.10
C PRO A 25 36.39 12.23 7.64
N ARG A 26 36.39 12.86 8.82
CA ARG A 26 35.24 13.49 9.49
C ARG A 26 34.64 14.60 8.63
N ARG A 27 33.33 14.53 8.33
CA ARG A 27 32.56 15.66 7.80
C ARG A 27 31.89 16.43 8.93
N ALA A 28 32.13 17.74 8.92
CA ALA A 28 31.66 18.73 9.87
C ALA A 28 30.14 18.93 9.80
N ALA A 29 29.51 19.04 10.99
CA ALA A 29 28.14 19.47 11.15
C ALA A 29 28.04 20.99 10.96
N LEU A 30 27.34 21.42 9.90
CA LEU A 30 26.96 22.81 9.71
C LEU A 30 25.67 23.08 10.51
N ARG A 31 25.80 23.76 11.65
CA ARG A 31 24.67 24.29 12.42
C ARG A 31 24.15 25.56 11.75
N ALA A 32 22.98 25.49 11.10
CA ALA A 32 22.23 26.67 10.70
C ALA A 32 21.43 27.20 11.89
N ARG A 33 21.68 28.47 12.24
CA ARG A 33 20.94 29.26 13.22
C ARG A 33 19.83 30.03 12.51
N HIS A 34 18.58 29.82 12.88
CA HIS A 34 17.50 30.81 12.80
C HIS A 34 16.69 30.66 14.10
N GLY A 35 16.48 31.67 14.94
CA GLY A 35 16.25 33.08 14.66
C GLY A 35 14.78 33.38 14.93
N ARG A 36 14.44 33.57 16.21
CA ARG A 36 13.09 33.96 16.70
C ARG A 36 12.63 35.31 16.11
N ALA A 37 11.35 35.44 15.79
CA ALA A 37 10.49 36.59 16.15
C ALA A 37 9.01 36.28 15.84
N ARG A 38 8.12 36.22 16.85
CA ARG A 38 7.12 37.26 17.23
C ARG A 38 6.06 37.47 16.12
N GLY A 39 4.75 37.25 16.28
CA GLY A 39 3.91 37.22 17.48
C GLY A 39 3.04 38.49 17.58
N ARG A 40 1.77 38.35 17.14
CA ARG A 40 0.53 39.13 17.49
C ARG A 40 0.34 40.56 16.95
N PRO A 41 -0.91 41.13 16.97
CA PRO A 41 -2.20 40.54 17.36
C PRO A 41 -3.40 40.75 16.38
N GLU A 42 -4.47 40.06 16.76
CA GLU A 42 -5.87 40.13 16.33
C GLU A 42 -6.50 41.55 16.38
N ALA A 43 -7.51 41.75 15.53
CA ALA A 43 -8.57 42.72 15.75
C ALA A 43 -9.93 42.05 15.49
N GLY A 44 -10.74 41.92 16.53
CA GLY A 44 -12.09 41.36 16.45
C GLY A 44 -13.14 42.41 16.10
N HIS A 45 -14.27 41.96 15.54
CA HIS A 45 -15.57 42.42 16.00
C HIS A 45 -16.68 41.47 15.58
N GLN A 46 -17.54 41.17 16.55
CA GLN A 46 -18.68 40.26 16.50
C GLN A 46 -19.98 41.05 16.17
N PRO A 47 -21.18 40.42 16.11
CA PRO A 47 -22.07 40.48 14.96
C PRO A 47 -23.30 41.40 15.14
N ARG A 48 -24.01 41.69 14.04
CA ARG A 48 -25.35 42.32 14.10
C ARG A 48 -26.46 41.40 13.61
N ARG A 49 -27.55 41.48 14.38
CA ARG A 49 -28.70 40.59 14.49
C ARG A 49 -29.74 40.77 13.37
N LEU A 50 -30.32 39.64 13.00
CA LEU A 50 -31.73 39.33 12.72
C LEU A 50 -32.74 40.49 12.67
N ARG A 51 -33.52 40.54 11.58
CA ARG A 51 -34.91 41.03 11.61
C ARG A 51 -35.84 40.01 10.94
N ALA A 52 -36.79 39.54 11.74
CA ALA A 52 -37.94 38.76 11.33
C ALA A 52 -39.03 39.67 10.73
N GLY A 53 -39.70 39.21 9.69
CA GLY A 53 -40.93 39.79 9.13
C GLY A 53 -41.98 38.70 8.93
N ARG A 54 -43.13 38.86 9.59
CA ARG A 54 -44.31 37.99 9.52
C ARG A 54 -45.21 38.36 8.30
N ARG A 55 -45.66 37.34 7.55
CA ARG A 55 -47.00 36.99 6.94
C ARG A 55 -47.98 38.13 6.48
N PRO A 56 -49.08 37.89 5.67
CA PRO A 56 -49.74 36.62 5.29
C PRO A 56 -50.40 36.52 3.86
N HIS A 57 -51.01 35.35 3.60
CA HIS A 57 -52.19 35.01 2.75
C HIS A 57 -52.20 35.25 1.21
N ARG A 58 -52.50 34.17 0.43
CA ARG A 58 -53.84 33.88 -0.14
C ARG A 58 -53.86 32.61 -1.01
N HIS A 59 -55.03 31.98 -1.04
CA HIS A 59 -55.39 30.77 -1.80
C HIS A 59 -55.67 31.03 -3.29
N ALA A 60 -55.59 29.92 -4.04
CA ALA A 60 -56.42 29.52 -5.19
C ALA A 60 -55.73 29.53 -6.57
N GLY A 61 -55.73 28.35 -7.20
CA GLY A 61 -55.36 28.16 -8.61
C GLY A 61 -55.27 26.68 -8.97
N ARG A 62 -56.41 26.08 -9.33
CA ARG A 62 -56.45 24.76 -9.99
C ARG A 62 -55.82 24.91 -11.37
N GLY A 63 -54.76 24.15 -11.63
CA GLY A 63 -54.17 23.98 -12.95
C GLY A 63 -53.72 22.52 -13.14
N ARG A 64 -54.48 21.77 -13.94
CA ARG A 64 -54.10 20.43 -14.43
C ARG A 64 -52.81 20.56 -15.24
N VAL A 65 -51.76 19.83 -14.87
CA VAL A 65 -50.67 19.47 -15.79
C VAL A 65 -50.25 18.01 -15.57
N ARG A 66 -50.56 17.24 -16.61
CA ARG A 66 -49.97 16.00 -17.16
C ARG A 66 -48.88 15.29 -16.35
N GLY A 67 -49.04 13.97 -16.29
CA GLY A 67 -48.14 13.00 -15.67
C GLY A 67 -46.67 13.28 -15.94
N ARG A 68 -45.91 13.36 -14.86
CA ARG A 68 -44.45 13.30 -14.88
C ARG A 68 -44.09 11.84 -14.74
N ASP A 69 -43.48 11.29 -15.79
CA ASP A 69 -42.76 10.04 -15.73
C ASP A 69 -41.85 10.04 -14.50
N GLY A 70 -42.18 9.17 -13.55
CA GLY A 70 -41.30 8.77 -12.47
C GLY A 70 -40.12 8.02 -13.09
N ARG A 71 -39.12 8.76 -13.56
CA ARG A 71 -37.77 8.23 -13.52
C ARG A 71 -37.31 8.40 -12.10
N ASP A 72 -37.54 7.36 -11.31
CA ASP A 72 -36.75 7.06 -10.13
C ASP A 72 -35.29 7.21 -10.54
N ARG A 73 -34.72 8.39 -10.26
CA ARG A 73 -33.27 8.52 -10.21
C ARG A 73 -32.89 7.75 -8.96
N ALA A 74 -32.61 6.46 -9.15
CA ALA A 74 -31.77 5.71 -8.22
C ALA A 74 -30.63 6.65 -7.80
N PRO A 75 -30.35 6.78 -6.48
CA PRO A 75 -29.26 7.64 -6.03
C PRO A 75 -28.03 7.21 -6.83
N GLN A 76 -27.43 8.16 -7.56
CA GLN A 76 -26.18 7.90 -8.26
C GLN A 76 -25.19 7.50 -7.18
N VAL A 77 -24.90 6.19 -7.12
CA VAL A 77 -23.79 5.65 -6.35
C VAL A 77 -22.58 6.49 -6.80
N PRO A 78 -21.89 7.20 -5.90
CA PRO A 78 -20.68 7.91 -6.30
C PRO A 78 -19.76 6.89 -6.98
N ALA A 79 -19.19 7.27 -8.13
CA ALA A 79 -18.25 6.41 -8.85
C ALA A 79 -17.23 5.81 -7.86
N GLY A 80 -17.03 4.49 -7.94
CA GLY A 80 -16.05 3.77 -7.13
C GLY A 80 -14.64 4.33 -7.34
N VAL A 81 -13.78 4.17 -6.34
CA VAL A 81 -12.38 4.64 -6.40
C VAL A 81 -11.49 3.49 -6.81
N ILE A 82 -10.61 3.70 -7.80
CA ILE A 82 -9.65 2.69 -8.27
C ILE A 82 -8.24 3.05 -7.83
N LEU A 83 -7.63 2.21 -7.00
CA LEU A 83 -6.29 2.41 -6.46
C LEU A 83 -5.36 1.27 -6.86
N ASP A 84 -4.12 1.60 -7.24
CA ASP A 84 -3.03 0.64 -7.24
C ASP A 84 -2.56 0.44 -5.79
N LEU A 85 -2.76 -0.75 -5.24
CA LEU A 85 -2.48 -1.02 -3.83
C LEU A 85 -1.07 -1.52 -3.55
N HIS A 86 -0.27 -1.76 -4.59
CA HIS A 86 1.06 -2.35 -4.45
C HIS A 86 2.00 -1.81 -5.52
N LEU A 87 2.93 -0.95 -5.13
CA LEU A 87 4.00 -0.45 -5.99
C LEU A 87 5.13 0.18 -5.16
N HIS A 88 6.30 0.22 -5.77
CA HIS A 88 7.56 0.60 -5.13
C HIS A 88 8.18 1.81 -5.83
N SER A 89 8.57 2.82 -5.07
CA SER A 89 9.16 4.06 -5.61
C SER A 89 10.69 4.06 -5.53
N GLU A 90 11.33 5.20 -5.77
CA GLU A 90 12.76 5.37 -5.59
C GLU A 90 13.27 5.15 -4.15
N LEU A 91 12.36 4.92 -3.20
CA LEU A 91 12.66 4.67 -1.80
C LEU A 91 12.88 3.20 -1.50
N SER A 92 12.20 2.29 -2.21
CA SER A 92 12.41 0.86 -2.08
C SER A 92 13.82 0.47 -2.57
N ASP A 93 14.38 -0.55 -1.94
CA ASP A 93 15.74 -1.04 -2.16
C ASP A 93 15.96 -1.54 -3.61
N ASP A 94 14.89 -1.93 -4.29
CA ASP A 94 14.88 -2.58 -5.60
C ASP A 94 14.10 -1.81 -6.68
N SER A 95 13.62 -0.60 -6.37
CA SER A 95 12.99 0.30 -7.34
C SER A 95 13.77 1.60 -7.48
N ARG A 96 13.71 2.17 -8.68
CA ARG A 96 14.31 3.48 -9.00
C ARG A 96 13.31 4.41 -9.65
N ALA A 97 12.03 4.07 -9.57
CA ALA A 97 10.95 4.77 -10.25
C ALA A 97 10.50 5.98 -9.43
N PRO A 98 10.74 7.22 -9.92
CA PRO A 98 10.29 8.41 -9.19
C PRO A 98 8.77 8.44 -9.07
N VAL A 99 8.21 8.77 -7.91
CA VAL A 99 6.75 8.90 -7.72
C VAL A 99 6.12 9.80 -8.79
N GLU A 100 6.72 10.95 -9.08
CA GLU A 100 6.23 11.86 -10.12
C GLU A 100 6.20 11.21 -11.53
N ALA A 101 7.12 10.29 -11.82
CA ALA A 101 7.14 9.57 -13.10
C ALA A 101 5.95 8.61 -13.21
N TYR A 102 5.57 7.93 -12.12
CA TYR A 102 4.36 7.12 -12.08
C TYR A 102 3.12 7.95 -12.41
N LEU A 103 2.97 9.11 -11.76
CA LEU A 103 1.82 10.00 -11.98
C LEU A 103 1.74 10.50 -13.43
N LYS A 104 2.88 10.83 -14.06
CA LYS A 104 2.93 11.19 -15.48
C LYS A 104 2.46 10.06 -16.39
N VAL A 105 2.85 8.81 -16.09
CA VAL A 105 2.40 7.64 -16.88
C VAL A 105 0.92 7.37 -16.66
N LEU A 106 0.42 7.42 -15.43
CA LEU A 106 -1.01 7.26 -15.13
C LEU A 106 -1.85 8.34 -15.82
N GLN A 107 -1.40 9.60 -15.79
CA GLN A 107 -2.07 10.69 -16.51
C GLN A 107 -2.11 10.43 -18.02
N ARG A 108 -0.98 10.00 -18.62
CA ARG A 108 -0.90 9.67 -20.05
C ARG A 108 -1.76 8.46 -20.42
N LYS A 109 -1.88 7.47 -19.53
CA LYS A 109 -2.58 6.20 -19.76
C LYS A 109 -3.98 6.16 -19.15
N ARG A 110 -4.57 7.30 -18.75
CA ARG A 110 -5.84 7.35 -18.02
C ARG A 110 -7.00 6.64 -18.72
N ALA A 111 -7.00 6.60 -20.05
CA ALA A 111 -7.99 5.86 -20.84
C ALA A 111 -7.84 4.33 -20.75
N GLU A 112 -6.61 3.83 -20.59
CA GLU A 112 -6.29 2.40 -20.43
C GLU A 112 -6.33 1.96 -18.96
N ARG A 113 -5.98 2.88 -18.05
CA ARG A 113 -5.76 2.65 -16.62
C ARG A 113 -6.41 3.81 -15.85
N PRO A 114 -7.74 3.78 -15.64
CA PRO A 114 -8.49 4.89 -15.05
C PRO A 114 -8.35 4.92 -13.51
N LEU A 115 -7.11 4.92 -13.02
CA LEU A 115 -6.83 4.98 -11.58
C LEU A 115 -7.11 6.38 -11.02
N ASP A 116 -7.55 6.41 -9.78
CA ASP A 116 -7.74 7.61 -8.97
C ASP A 116 -6.57 7.86 -8.03
N GLY A 117 -5.74 6.84 -7.79
CA GLY A 117 -4.60 6.96 -6.89
C GLY A 117 -3.72 5.72 -6.82
N ILE A 118 -2.68 5.84 -5.99
CA ILE A 118 -1.67 4.81 -5.73
C ILE A 118 -1.38 4.72 -4.24
N VAL A 119 -0.95 3.54 -3.78
CA VAL A 119 -0.52 3.30 -2.40
C VAL A 119 0.91 2.77 -2.42
N LEU A 120 1.88 3.61 -2.10
CA LEU A 120 3.29 3.25 -2.06
C LEU A 120 3.55 2.25 -0.92
N THR A 121 4.10 1.09 -1.25
CA THR A 121 4.29 -0.05 -0.32
C THR A 121 5.75 -0.44 -0.22
N GLU A 122 6.62 0.52 0.10
CA GLU A 122 8.07 0.33 0.05
C GLU A 122 8.53 -0.87 0.90
N HIS A 123 9.57 -1.57 0.42
CA HIS A 123 10.17 -2.66 1.17
C HIS A 123 10.83 -2.17 2.46
N ARG A 124 10.55 -2.89 3.56
CA ARG A 124 11.34 -2.88 4.80
C ARG A 124 11.47 -1.54 5.52
N GLN A 125 10.70 -0.53 5.13
CA GLN A 125 10.77 0.80 5.69
C GLN A 125 9.41 1.50 5.68
N PHE A 126 9.27 2.50 6.54
CA PHE A 126 8.13 3.40 6.52
C PHE A 126 8.48 4.75 7.16
N ASP A 127 8.00 5.85 6.59
CA ASP A 127 8.16 7.20 7.12
C ASP A 127 6.81 7.86 7.38
N LEU A 128 6.46 8.04 8.65
CA LEU A 128 5.23 8.70 9.10
C LEU A 128 5.13 10.17 8.67
N GLY A 129 6.27 10.83 8.43
CA GLY A 129 6.33 12.23 8.02
C GLY A 129 6.20 12.43 6.52
N ARG A 130 6.08 11.35 5.73
CA ARG A 130 6.06 11.40 4.27
C ARG A 130 4.80 12.11 3.78
N ASP A 131 4.99 13.15 2.98
CA ASP A 131 3.92 14.00 2.46
C ASP A 131 4.04 14.16 0.95
N TYR A 132 2.99 13.75 0.24
CA TYR A 132 2.89 13.85 -1.22
C TYR A 132 1.84 14.86 -1.68
N ARG A 133 1.26 15.69 -0.80
CA ARG A 133 0.20 16.66 -1.15
C ARG A 133 0.54 17.55 -2.34
N ALA A 134 1.79 17.99 -2.46
CA ALA A 134 2.23 18.79 -3.60
C ALA A 134 2.13 18.04 -4.95
N LEU A 135 2.36 16.72 -4.95
CA LEU A 135 2.15 15.88 -6.12
C LEU A 135 0.66 15.58 -6.34
N GLU A 136 -0.10 15.34 -5.27
CA GLU A 136 -1.55 15.15 -5.35
C GLU A 136 -2.24 16.37 -5.98
N ASP A 137 -1.94 17.58 -5.51
CA ASP A 137 -2.47 18.85 -6.03
C ASP A 137 -2.10 19.06 -7.51
N ARG A 138 -0.89 18.65 -7.89
CA ARG A 138 -0.36 18.85 -9.25
C ARG A 138 -0.97 17.89 -10.26
N TYR A 139 -1.19 16.63 -9.88
CA TYR A 139 -1.58 15.57 -10.80
C TYR A 139 -3.02 15.09 -10.63
N GLY A 140 -3.68 15.42 -9.52
CA GLY A 140 -5.05 15.02 -9.23
C GLY A 140 -5.21 13.53 -8.95
N PHE A 141 -4.22 12.92 -8.29
CA PHE A 141 -4.27 11.53 -7.81
C PHE A 141 -4.14 11.51 -6.30
N LEU A 142 -4.83 10.56 -5.65
CA LEU A 142 -4.61 10.22 -4.25
C LEU A 142 -3.30 9.44 -4.11
N ILE A 143 -2.45 9.82 -3.15
CA ILE A 143 -1.20 9.12 -2.86
C ILE A 143 -1.18 8.77 -1.38
N LEU A 144 -1.29 7.47 -1.08
CA LEU A 144 -1.19 6.93 0.27
C LEU A 144 0.11 6.16 0.46
N ASN A 145 0.47 5.93 1.72
CA ASN A 145 1.65 5.15 2.10
C ASN A 145 1.23 3.91 2.90
N ALA A 146 1.94 2.82 2.66
CA ALA A 146 1.91 1.54 3.35
C ALA A 146 3.33 0.95 3.34
N ALA A 147 3.51 -0.27 3.83
CA ALA A 147 4.80 -0.97 3.77
C ALA A 147 4.62 -2.40 3.28
N GLU A 148 5.60 -2.92 2.56
CA GLU A 148 5.74 -4.37 2.34
C GLU A 148 6.77 -4.92 3.32
N VAL A 149 6.31 -5.80 4.21
CA VAL A 149 7.15 -6.46 5.22
C VAL A 149 7.37 -7.92 4.85
N GLU A 150 8.53 -8.44 5.25
CA GLU A 150 8.91 -9.82 5.04
C GLU A 150 8.63 -10.65 6.30
N THR A 151 7.89 -11.73 6.11
CA THR A 151 7.49 -12.62 7.21
C THR A 151 7.96 -14.03 6.96
N ASP A 152 7.86 -14.88 7.98
CA ASP A 152 8.14 -16.31 7.83
C ASP A 152 7.11 -17.06 6.94
N TYR A 153 6.05 -16.39 6.47
CA TYR A 153 5.06 -16.88 5.50
C TYR A 153 5.10 -16.17 4.13
N GLY A 154 6.16 -15.39 3.88
CA GLY A 154 6.27 -14.60 2.66
C GLY A 154 6.00 -13.12 2.91
N HIS A 155 5.71 -12.38 1.85
CA HIS A 155 5.53 -10.94 1.96
C HIS A 155 4.09 -10.56 2.34
N VAL A 156 3.97 -9.49 3.11
CA VAL A 156 2.71 -8.97 3.61
C VAL A 156 2.70 -7.45 3.47
N LEU A 157 1.62 -6.91 2.89
CA LEU A 157 1.37 -5.48 2.84
C LEU A 157 0.70 -5.03 4.13
N VAL A 158 1.27 -4.01 4.76
CA VAL A 158 0.77 -3.40 6.00
C VAL A 158 0.24 -2.01 5.69
N TYR A 159 -1.07 -1.86 5.71
CA TYR A 159 -1.76 -0.57 5.56
C TYR A 159 -2.13 0.00 6.93
N GLY A 160 -2.13 1.33 7.06
CA GLY A 160 -2.42 1.98 8.34
C GLY A 160 -1.25 2.00 9.31
N VAL A 161 -0.01 1.95 8.81
CA VAL A 161 1.21 2.02 9.63
C VAL A 161 1.18 3.27 10.49
N ASN A 162 1.32 3.08 11.80
CA ASN A 162 1.25 4.12 12.83
C ASN A 162 2.37 3.92 13.86
N PRO A 163 2.57 4.85 14.81
CA PRO A 163 3.65 4.74 15.81
C PRO A 163 3.61 3.45 16.63
N ASP A 164 2.43 2.91 16.95
CA ASP A 164 2.31 1.69 17.77
C ASP A 164 2.72 0.44 16.97
N ILE A 165 2.39 0.38 15.69
CA ILE A 165 2.84 -0.69 14.78
C ILE A 165 4.37 -0.65 14.63
N LEU A 166 4.95 0.54 14.43
CA LEU A 166 6.40 0.73 14.31
C LEU A 166 7.16 0.45 15.61
N ALA A 167 6.50 0.65 16.76
CA ALA A 167 7.07 0.24 18.05
C ALA A 167 7.01 -1.28 18.27
N ARG A 168 6.06 -1.96 17.62
CA ARG A 168 5.81 -3.40 17.77
C ARG A 168 6.66 -4.27 16.85
N PHE A 169 6.97 -3.77 15.65
CA PHE A 169 7.63 -4.52 14.59
C PHE A 169 8.80 -3.75 14.00
N ASP A 170 9.93 -4.44 13.86
CA ASP A 170 11.06 -3.96 13.07
C ASP A 170 10.84 -4.37 11.61
N PHE A 171 10.50 -3.41 10.75
CA PHE A 171 10.25 -3.69 9.33
C PHE A 171 11.52 -4.11 8.56
N THR A 172 12.70 -3.92 9.15
CA THR A 172 13.95 -4.42 8.54
C THR A 172 14.19 -5.91 8.78
N ASP A 173 13.43 -6.53 9.69
CA ASP A 173 13.45 -7.98 9.90
C ASP A 173 12.76 -8.70 8.72
N VAL A 174 13.45 -9.72 8.21
CA VAL A 174 13.02 -10.52 7.06
C VAL A 174 12.33 -11.82 7.45
N ARG A 175 12.06 -12.01 8.74
CA ARG A 175 11.45 -13.22 9.31
C ARG A 175 10.43 -12.87 10.39
N LEU A 176 9.74 -11.75 10.24
CA LEU A 176 8.67 -11.38 11.17
C LEU A 176 7.67 -12.53 11.31
N PRO A 177 7.19 -12.86 12.53
CA PRO A 177 6.19 -13.91 12.71
C PRO A 177 4.87 -13.49 12.05
N ALA A 178 4.49 -14.14 10.95
CA ALA A 178 3.35 -13.69 10.13
C ALA A 178 2.03 -13.67 10.92
N GLN A 179 1.82 -14.64 11.82
CA GLN A 179 0.63 -14.69 12.66
C GLN A 179 0.54 -13.47 13.59
N GLU A 180 1.69 -13.03 14.15
CA GLU A 180 1.74 -11.83 14.98
C GLU A 180 1.50 -10.57 14.14
N VAL A 181 2.09 -10.49 12.94
CA VAL A 181 1.86 -9.36 12.03
C VAL A 181 0.37 -9.22 11.71
N VAL A 182 -0.29 -10.30 11.29
CA VAL A 182 -1.74 -10.28 10.98
C VAL A 182 -2.58 -9.86 12.18
N THR A 183 -2.28 -10.41 13.36
CA THR A 183 -3.09 -10.21 14.56
C THR A 183 -2.89 -8.82 15.18
N GLU A 184 -1.64 -8.42 15.39
CA GLU A 184 -1.32 -7.17 16.09
C GLU A 184 -1.51 -5.95 15.21
N VAL A 185 -1.22 -6.02 13.90
CA VAL A 185 -1.53 -4.91 12.99
C VAL A 185 -3.03 -4.60 13.03
N ALA A 186 -3.89 -5.63 12.95
CA ALA A 186 -5.34 -5.45 13.05
C ALA A 186 -5.75 -4.87 14.41
N ARG A 187 -5.17 -5.37 15.51
CA ARG A 187 -5.43 -4.86 16.87
C ARG A 187 -5.00 -3.40 17.04
N LEU A 188 -3.95 -2.98 16.36
CA LEU A 188 -3.37 -1.64 16.40
C LEU A 188 -3.95 -0.70 15.34
N GLY A 189 -5.06 -1.08 14.68
CA GLY A 189 -5.81 -0.21 13.78
C GLY A 189 -5.29 -0.16 12.34
N GLY A 190 -4.40 -1.06 11.95
CA GLY A 190 -4.01 -1.29 10.56
C GLY A 190 -4.70 -2.51 9.95
N VAL A 191 -4.25 -2.91 8.76
CA VAL A 191 -4.59 -4.22 8.17
C VAL A 191 -3.36 -4.79 7.47
N ALA A 192 -3.11 -6.09 7.67
CA ALA A 192 -2.01 -6.83 7.10
C ALA A 192 -2.53 -7.87 6.12
N LEU A 193 -2.14 -7.76 4.85
CA LEU A 193 -2.66 -8.57 3.74
C LEU A 193 -1.53 -9.24 2.96
N PRO A 194 -1.52 -10.58 2.81
CA PRO A 194 -0.51 -11.26 2.00
C PRO A 194 -0.53 -10.82 0.52
N CYS A 195 0.63 -10.40 0.01
CA CYS A 195 0.84 -10.06 -1.40
C CYS A 195 1.48 -11.20 -2.21
N HIS A 196 1.28 -11.13 -3.54
CA HIS A 196 1.72 -12.11 -4.55
C HIS A 196 1.79 -13.57 -4.03
N PRO A 197 0.72 -14.09 -3.39
CA PRO A 197 0.77 -15.34 -2.63
C PRO A 197 1.07 -16.57 -3.50
N GLY A 198 0.86 -16.48 -4.81
CA GLY A 198 1.19 -17.53 -5.77
C GLY A 198 2.67 -17.61 -6.15
N ARG A 199 3.49 -16.62 -5.78
CA ARG A 199 4.91 -16.55 -6.14
C ARG A 199 5.70 -17.69 -5.47
N PRO A 200 6.51 -18.46 -6.21
CA PRO A 200 7.30 -19.54 -5.63
C PRO A 200 8.27 -19.03 -4.55
N THR A 201 8.50 -19.84 -3.53
CA THR A 201 9.39 -19.61 -2.37
C THR A 201 8.95 -18.50 -1.41
N VAL A 202 8.39 -17.40 -1.89
CA VAL A 202 8.07 -16.20 -1.09
C VAL A 202 6.57 -15.90 -0.99
N GLY A 203 5.72 -16.66 -1.68
CA GLY A 203 4.27 -16.49 -1.65
C GLY A 203 3.60 -17.42 -0.65
N LEU A 204 2.52 -16.93 -0.03
CA LEU A 204 1.73 -17.64 0.99
C LEU A 204 1.34 -19.07 0.59
N CYS A 205 1.05 -19.33 -0.69
CA CYS A 205 0.65 -20.65 -1.18
C CYS A 205 1.72 -21.71 -0.86
N ASP A 206 3.00 -21.42 -1.13
CA ASP A 206 4.10 -22.34 -0.83
C ASP A 206 4.22 -22.60 0.67
N HIS A 207 4.00 -21.57 1.50
CA HIS A 207 4.11 -21.71 2.94
C HIS A 207 2.97 -22.56 3.52
N TYR A 208 1.74 -22.43 3.02
CA TYR A 208 0.60 -23.23 3.45
C TYR A 208 0.68 -24.72 3.06
N GLU A 209 1.55 -25.08 2.12
CA GLU A 209 1.84 -26.49 1.82
C GLU A 209 2.66 -27.17 2.94
N ARG A 210 3.40 -26.39 3.74
CA ARG A 210 4.37 -26.91 4.74
C ARG A 210 4.10 -26.46 6.16
N LYS A 211 3.30 -25.41 6.34
CA LYS A 211 2.98 -24.78 7.63
C LYS A 211 1.47 -24.67 7.81
N PRO A 212 0.97 -24.59 9.06
CA PRO A 212 -0.44 -24.34 9.31
C PRO A 212 -0.95 -23.04 8.65
N PRO A 213 -2.22 -22.96 8.25
CA PRO A 213 -2.83 -21.71 7.80
C PRO A 213 -2.77 -20.62 8.89
N LEU A 214 -2.74 -19.36 8.47
CA LEU A 214 -2.78 -18.22 9.39
C LEU A 214 -4.24 -17.90 9.76
N ASP A 215 -4.45 -17.54 11.02
CA ASP A 215 -5.73 -17.04 11.49
C ASP A 215 -5.84 -15.53 11.22
N GLY A 216 -7.04 -15.07 10.85
CA GLY A 216 -7.34 -13.64 10.70
C GLY A 216 -6.97 -13.01 9.36
N VAL A 217 -6.49 -13.78 8.38
CA VAL A 217 -6.27 -13.30 7.01
C VAL A 217 -7.63 -13.00 6.36
N VAL A 218 -7.89 -11.73 6.05
CA VAL A 218 -9.19 -11.27 5.51
C VAL A 218 -9.22 -11.19 3.98
N ALA A 219 -8.06 -11.05 3.34
CA ALA A 219 -7.90 -10.91 1.90
C ALA A 219 -6.48 -11.25 1.45
N VAL A 220 -6.32 -11.56 0.16
CA VAL A 220 -5.02 -11.81 -0.49
C VAL A 220 -4.95 -11.12 -1.86
N GLU A 221 -3.73 -10.82 -2.32
CA GLU A 221 -3.51 -10.21 -3.64
C GLU A 221 -3.77 -11.24 -4.74
N ALA A 222 -4.97 -11.19 -5.33
CA ALA A 222 -5.40 -12.11 -6.37
C ALA A 222 -4.82 -11.77 -7.75
N LEU A 223 -4.64 -10.47 -8.02
CA LEU A 223 -4.07 -9.97 -9.26
C LEU A 223 -2.83 -9.14 -8.96
N ASN A 224 -1.66 -9.69 -9.26
CA ASN A 224 -0.38 -9.01 -9.18
C ASN A 224 0.15 -8.70 -10.58
N GLY A 225 0.60 -7.47 -10.82
CA GLY A 225 1.09 -7.04 -12.13
C GLY A 225 2.35 -7.76 -12.61
N GLY A 226 3.18 -8.24 -11.68
CA GLY A 226 4.38 -9.03 -11.93
C GLY A 226 4.16 -10.54 -12.03
N SER A 227 2.92 -11.03 -11.87
CA SER A 227 2.67 -12.46 -11.79
C SER A 227 3.00 -13.22 -13.07
N ARG A 228 3.62 -14.38 -12.88
CA ARG A 228 4.01 -15.32 -13.94
C ARG A 228 2.90 -16.34 -14.22
N LYS A 229 3.05 -17.09 -15.31
CA LYS A 229 2.10 -18.13 -15.70
C LYS A 229 1.89 -19.12 -14.55
N GLY A 230 0.65 -19.27 -14.14
CA GLY A 230 0.23 -20.21 -13.09
C GLY A 230 0.12 -19.59 -11.69
N GLU A 231 0.75 -18.44 -11.42
CA GLU A 231 0.70 -17.82 -10.09
C GLU A 231 -0.73 -17.38 -9.75
N ASP A 232 -1.39 -16.61 -10.62
CA ASP A 232 -2.80 -16.18 -10.44
C ASP A 232 -3.76 -17.38 -10.24
N ALA A 233 -3.50 -18.51 -10.90
CA ALA A 233 -4.31 -19.73 -10.76
C ALA A 233 -4.15 -20.37 -9.38
N ARG A 234 -2.93 -20.40 -8.84
CA ARG A 234 -2.68 -20.86 -7.46
C ARG A 234 -3.38 -19.96 -6.45
N VAL A 235 -3.40 -18.65 -6.69
CA VAL A 235 -4.13 -17.72 -5.78
C VAL A 235 -5.63 -17.94 -5.85
N ALA A 236 -6.18 -18.22 -7.05
CA ALA A 236 -7.60 -18.56 -7.18
C ALA A 236 -7.98 -19.82 -6.39
N GLU A 237 -7.15 -20.87 -6.43
CA GLU A 237 -7.34 -22.09 -5.61
C GLU A 237 -7.26 -21.78 -4.10
N LEU A 238 -6.31 -20.94 -3.69
CA LEU A 238 -6.18 -20.48 -2.30
C LEU A 238 -7.46 -19.76 -1.84
N ILE A 239 -7.95 -18.81 -2.64
CA ILE A 239 -9.19 -18.06 -2.35
C ILE A 239 -10.39 -18.99 -2.24
N GLN A 240 -10.53 -19.96 -3.15
CA GLN A 240 -11.61 -20.94 -3.10
C GLN A 240 -11.55 -21.81 -1.84
N ARG A 241 -10.34 -22.20 -1.41
CA ARG A 241 -10.14 -23.06 -0.25
C ARG A 241 -10.40 -22.37 1.08
N PHE A 242 -10.01 -21.10 1.20
CA PHE A 242 -10.04 -20.37 2.48
C PHE A 242 -11.11 -19.28 2.56
N GLY A 243 -11.79 -18.96 1.46
CA GLY A 243 -12.83 -17.92 1.41
C GLY A 243 -12.29 -16.50 1.55
N TYR A 244 -11.01 -16.28 1.24
CA TYR A 244 -10.39 -14.96 1.29
C TYR A 244 -11.00 -14.01 0.28
N ARG A 245 -11.05 -12.72 0.64
CA ARG A 245 -11.35 -11.67 -0.33
C ARG A 245 -10.15 -11.43 -1.24
N ALA A 246 -10.39 -10.75 -2.35
CA ALA A 246 -9.41 -10.54 -3.40
C ALA A 246 -9.15 -9.05 -3.61
N TYR A 247 -7.88 -8.66 -3.62
CA TYR A 247 -7.45 -7.33 -4.07
C TYR A 247 -6.37 -7.47 -5.15
N GLY A 248 -5.96 -6.35 -5.74
CA GLY A 248 -4.92 -6.33 -6.76
C GLY A 248 -4.05 -5.08 -6.70
N GLY A 249 -2.83 -5.23 -7.21
CA GLY A 249 -1.83 -4.18 -7.30
C GLY A 249 -0.79 -4.51 -8.37
N SER A 250 -0.09 -3.50 -8.87
CA SER A 250 0.83 -3.68 -9.99
C SER A 250 2.15 -4.33 -9.60
N ASP A 251 2.55 -4.23 -8.32
CA ASP A 251 3.88 -4.60 -7.82
C ASP A 251 4.98 -3.96 -8.67
N SER A 252 4.74 -2.70 -9.03
CA SER A 252 5.56 -2.00 -10.01
C SER A 252 6.86 -1.51 -9.38
N HIS A 253 7.97 -1.90 -10.01
CA HIS A 253 9.33 -1.40 -9.75
C HIS A 253 9.86 -0.53 -10.91
N LEU A 254 9.09 -0.45 -12.00
CA LEU A 254 9.41 0.29 -13.21
C LEU A 254 8.18 1.06 -13.67
N VAL A 255 8.38 2.33 -13.98
CA VAL A 255 7.33 3.30 -14.32
C VAL A 255 6.31 2.79 -15.36
N SER A 256 6.72 1.95 -16.32
CA SER A 256 5.83 1.42 -17.36
C SER A 256 4.72 0.47 -16.85
N PHE A 257 4.93 -0.19 -15.71
CA PHE A 257 4.02 -1.22 -15.18
C PHE A 257 3.00 -0.69 -14.16
N VAL A 258 3.08 0.57 -13.75
CA VAL A 258 2.13 1.13 -12.78
C VAL A 258 0.68 0.99 -13.22
N GLY A 259 -0.18 0.58 -12.30
CA GLY A 259 -1.62 0.46 -12.50
C GLY A 259 -2.04 -0.57 -13.56
N VAL A 260 -1.22 -1.57 -13.87
CA VAL A 260 -1.65 -2.69 -14.74
C VAL A 260 -2.60 -3.65 -14.02
N CYS A 261 -2.51 -3.73 -12.70
CA CYS A 261 -3.48 -4.35 -11.81
C CYS A 261 -3.79 -3.33 -10.71
N ALA A 262 -5.02 -3.33 -10.21
CA ALA A 262 -5.47 -2.39 -9.18
C ALA A 262 -6.65 -2.97 -8.40
N THR A 263 -7.20 -2.19 -7.48
CA THR A 263 -8.39 -2.52 -6.69
C THR A 263 -9.44 -1.42 -6.84
N GLU A 264 -10.66 -1.82 -7.19
CA GLU A 264 -11.82 -0.93 -7.26
C GLU A 264 -12.64 -1.06 -5.96
N PHE A 265 -12.87 0.06 -5.30
CA PHE A 265 -13.64 0.18 -4.07
C PHE A 265 -15.03 0.74 -4.38
N GLU A 266 -16.07 0.21 -3.73
CA GLU A 266 -17.42 0.78 -3.83
C GLU A 266 -17.54 2.13 -3.11
N ALA A 267 -16.76 2.30 -2.03
CA ALA A 267 -16.71 3.51 -1.24
C ALA A 267 -15.66 4.50 -1.75
N ARG A 268 -15.82 5.77 -1.35
CA ARG A 268 -14.78 6.78 -1.57
C ARG A 268 -13.65 6.60 -0.55
N ILE A 269 -12.42 6.56 -1.03
CA ILE A 269 -11.21 6.58 -0.22
C ILE A 269 -10.59 7.97 -0.29
N ARG A 270 -10.31 8.59 0.85
CA ARG A 270 -9.64 9.90 0.92
C ARG A 270 -8.45 9.92 1.88
N SER A 271 -8.25 8.83 2.61
CA SER A 271 -7.28 8.72 3.68
C SER A 271 -6.87 7.27 3.89
N THR A 272 -5.76 7.06 4.58
CA THR A 272 -5.33 5.73 5.02
C THR A 272 -6.37 5.05 5.90
N ASP A 273 -7.05 5.78 6.78
CA ASP A 273 -8.10 5.23 7.65
C ASP A 273 -9.32 4.73 6.86
N ASP A 274 -9.70 5.44 5.78
CA ASP A 274 -10.74 4.96 4.87
C ASP A 274 -10.28 3.67 4.15
N LEU A 275 -9.04 3.64 3.68
CA LEU A 275 -8.47 2.48 3.02
C LEU A 275 -8.47 1.24 3.93
N VAL A 276 -7.97 1.37 5.17
CA VAL A 276 -7.94 0.28 6.15
C VAL A 276 -9.36 -0.23 6.43
N ARG A 277 -10.32 0.69 6.65
CA ARG A 277 -11.72 0.33 6.92
C ARG A 277 -12.33 -0.46 5.76
N GLU A 278 -12.14 -0.02 4.53
CA GLU A 278 -12.73 -0.69 3.37
C GLU A 278 -12.02 -2.01 3.04
N LEU A 279 -10.70 -2.10 3.21
CA LEU A 279 -9.93 -3.34 3.09
C LEU A 279 -10.39 -4.40 4.11
N ALA A 280 -10.64 -4.01 5.35
CA ALA A 280 -11.22 -4.88 6.37
C ALA A 280 -12.69 -5.23 6.10
N GLY A 281 -13.46 -4.28 5.54
CA GLY A 281 -14.90 -4.41 5.28
C GLY A 281 -15.26 -5.26 4.06
N GLY A 282 -14.36 -5.35 3.08
CA GLY A 282 -14.51 -6.29 1.96
C GLY A 282 -15.33 -5.83 0.76
N ARG A 283 -15.68 -4.54 0.67
CA ARG A 283 -16.43 -3.97 -0.46
C ARG A 283 -15.49 -3.43 -1.52
N TYR A 284 -14.76 -4.34 -2.15
CA TYR A 284 -13.82 -4.05 -3.22
C TYR A 284 -13.63 -5.28 -4.12
N ARG A 285 -13.04 -5.07 -5.28
CA ARG A 285 -12.65 -6.15 -6.20
C ARG A 285 -11.35 -5.83 -6.91
N PRO A 286 -10.55 -6.84 -7.28
CA PRO A 286 -9.37 -6.62 -8.09
C PRO A 286 -9.79 -6.31 -9.54
N VAL A 287 -9.04 -5.44 -10.21
CA VAL A 287 -9.24 -5.10 -11.62
C VAL A 287 -7.96 -5.30 -12.42
N ASP A 288 -8.09 -5.85 -13.63
CA ASP A 288 -6.98 -6.19 -14.53
C ASP A 288 -6.98 -5.26 -15.74
N PHE A 289 -5.92 -4.46 -15.87
CA PHE A 289 -5.66 -3.59 -17.02
C PHE A 289 -4.47 -4.08 -17.86
N ARG A 290 -3.95 -5.28 -17.59
CA ARG A 290 -2.96 -5.93 -18.45
C ARG A 290 -3.60 -6.13 -19.82
N HIS A 291 -2.83 -5.91 -20.88
CA HIS A 291 -3.34 -6.19 -22.21
C HIS A 291 -3.64 -7.68 -22.31
N ARG A 292 -4.90 -8.03 -22.57
CA ARG A 292 -5.25 -9.38 -22.99
C ARG A 292 -4.44 -9.63 -24.25
N ARG A 293 -3.41 -10.48 -24.17
CA ARG A 293 -2.80 -11.02 -25.38
C ARG A 293 -3.95 -11.70 -26.11
N GLY A 294 -4.36 -11.13 -27.24
CA GLY A 294 -5.35 -11.77 -28.09
C GLY A 294 -4.86 -13.18 -28.37
N ASN A 295 -5.73 -14.18 -28.22
CA ASN A 295 -5.54 -15.43 -28.92
C ASN A 295 -5.50 -15.07 -30.41
N ALA A 296 -4.30 -14.95 -30.95
CA ALA A 296 -4.02 -15.07 -32.36
C ALA A 296 -3.71 -16.54 -32.64
#